data_AF-A0A812QU93-F1
#
_entry.id   AF-A0A812QU93-F1
#
_cell.length_a   1.000
_cell.length_b   1.000
_cell.length_c   1.000
_cell.angle_alpha   90.00
_cell.angle_beta   90.00
_cell.angle_gamma   90.00
#
_symmetry.space_group_name_H-M   'P 1'
#
loop_
_entity.id
_entity.type
_entity.pdbx_description
1 polymer ?
#
loop_
_entity_poly.entity_id
_entity_poly.type
_entity_poly.pdbx_seq_one_letter_code
_entity_poly.pdbx_strand_id
1 'polypeptide(L)'
;MVIAYCGALASFPDYWWTCTLCFGLPFSYIAIQNIYIDHDVMHGATFPVYEWQRFLTHPFADFFSLPWEEFVLEHNRHHASTVDLLIQGEFGWDPEEFHYALQQWAGPWGSNWYKYLLTVPFIPGSMLRFWSKWVPRRIKHNAFVLSLWAFVWLLGTYPLGRPLSEGWRFMFTVSFFARIGYSAAWMFITNFTHSLPWNEFLAQDPGRTWPVLHNVMAMVLGGKHRWNEMLFHDVHHAFPNAVGTLSQRGRFHGWEKVHDAAAEVLHRGLWKPNGDEETQMQKTQRKRSLMMKQGK
;
A
#
# COMPACT_ATOMS: atom_id res chain seq x y z
N MET A 1 -6.01 -17.52 -11.34
CA MET A 1 -5.72 -18.22 -10.08
C MET A 1 -6.96 -18.72 -9.37
N VAL A 2 -7.93 -17.87 -9.03
CA VAL A 2 -9.16 -18.29 -8.31
C VAL A 2 -9.93 -19.39 -9.04
N ILE A 3 -10.11 -19.27 -10.36
CA ILE A 3 -10.74 -20.32 -11.18
C ILE A 3 -9.95 -21.64 -11.13
N ALA A 4 -8.62 -21.57 -11.21
CA ALA A 4 -7.76 -22.75 -11.13
C ALA A 4 -7.83 -23.42 -9.75
N TYR A 5 -7.93 -22.63 -8.68
CA TYR A 5 -8.15 -23.12 -7.32
C TYR A 5 -9.50 -23.84 -7.18
N CYS A 6 -10.58 -23.27 -7.74
CA CYS A 6 -11.88 -23.92 -7.82
C CYS A 6 -11.79 -25.27 -8.56
N GLY A 7 -11.15 -25.31 -9.74
CA GLY A 7 -10.93 -26.54 -10.50
C GLY A 7 -10.09 -27.58 -9.74
N ALA A 8 -9.06 -27.14 -9.00
CA ALA A 8 -8.23 -28.02 -8.17
C ALA A 8 -9.04 -28.63 -7.01
N LEU A 9 -9.90 -27.85 -6.34
CA LEU A 9 -10.79 -28.37 -5.31
C LEU A 9 -11.84 -29.33 -5.86
N ALA A 10 -12.37 -29.06 -7.06
CA ALA A 10 -13.31 -29.96 -7.72
C ALA A 10 -12.65 -31.30 -8.11
N SER A 11 -11.39 -31.26 -8.53
CA SER A 11 -10.66 -32.44 -9.01
C SER A 11 -10.02 -33.26 -7.88
N PHE A 12 -9.63 -32.60 -6.79
CA PHE A 12 -8.90 -33.20 -5.67
C PHE A 12 -9.52 -32.81 -4.31
N PRO A 13 -10.79 -33.20 -4.05
CA PRO A 13 -11.51 -32.77 -2.85
C PRO A 13 -10.86 -33.23 -1.54
N ASP A 14 -10.22 -34.41 -1.54
CA ASP A 14 -9.52 -34.97 -0.37
C ASP A 14 -8.24 -34.19 -0.02
N TYR A 15 -7.71 -33.40 -0.95
CA TYR A 15 -6.48 -32.63 -0.79
C TYR A 15 -6.76 -31.14 -0.54
N TRP A 16 -7.85 -30.84 0.17
CA TRP A 16 -8.32 -29.47 0.40
C TRP A 16 -7.20 -28.54 0.91
N TRP A 17 -6.43 -28.97 1.92
CA TRP A 17 -5.32 -28.17 2.48
C TRP A 17 -4.23 -27.90 1.45
N THR A 18 -3.81 -28.91 0.69
CA THR A 18 -2.77 -28.78 -0.33
C THR A 18 -3.23 -27.82 -1.42
N CYS A 19 -4.44 -28.00 -1.97
CA CYS A 19 -5.02 -27.10 -2.96
C CYS A 19 -5.12 -25.66 -2.43
N THR A 20 -5.55 -25.50 -1.18
CA THR A 20 -5.73 -24.20 -0.54
C THR A 20 -4.40 -23.48 -0.32
N LEU A 21 -3.35 -24.16 0.14
CA LEU A 21 -2.04 -23.55 0.37
C LEU A 21 -1.30 -23.25 -0.94
N CYS A 22 -1.38 -24.15 -1.93
CA CYS A 22 -0.82 -23.95 -3.26
C CYS A 22 -1.51 -22.81 -4.03
N PHE A 23 -2.77 -22.49 -3.69
CA PHE A 23 -3.44 -21.28 -4.15
C PHE A 23 -3.07 -20.06 -3.30
N GLY A 24 -3.23 -20.17 -2.00
CA GLY A 24 -3.25 -19.06 -1.05
C GLY A 24 -1.93 -18.34 -0.94
N LEU A 25 -0.82 -19.07 -0.78
CA LEU A 25 0.50 -18.46 -0.62
C LEU A 25 0.92 -17.69 -1.90
N PRO A 26 0.86 -18.28 -3.11
CA PRO A 26 1.16 -17.53 -4.32
C PRO A 26 0.17 -16.39 -4.58
N PHE A 27 -1.11 -16.56 -4.21
CA PHE A 27 -2.12 -15.51 -4.40
C PHE A 27 -1.87 -14.31 -3.49
N SER A 28 -1.56 -14.52 -2.21
CA SER A 28 -1.13 -13.45 -1.29
C SER A 28 0.13 -12.75 -1.79
N TYR A 29 1.11 -13.52 -2.28
CA TYR A 29 2.32 -12.95 -2.87
C TYR A 29 1.99 -12.06 -4.08
N ILE A 30 1.14 -12.51 -5.01
CA ILE A 30 0.75 -11.71 -6.18
C ILE A 30 -0.05 -10.47 -5.76
N ALA A 31 -0.91 -10.55 -4.73
CA ALA A 31 -1.59 -9.38 -4.18
C ALA A 31 -0.59 -8.34 -3.63
N ILE A 32 0.49 -8.77 -2.98
CA ILE A 32 1.60 -7.87 -2.61
C ILE A 32 2.19 -7.23 -3.86
N GLN A 33 2.54 -8.06 -4.85
CA GLN A 33 3.16 -7.58 -6.08
C GLN A 33 2.29 -6.60 -6.87
N ASN A 34 0.96 -6.77 -6.81
CA ASN A 34 -0.03 -5.91 -7.46
C ASN A 34 0.01 -4.49 -6.88
N ILE A 35 0.04 -4.32 -5.55
CA ILE A 35 0.15 -2.98 -4.93
C ILE A 35 1.43 -2.25 -5.37
N TYR A 36 2.57 -2.94 -5.44
CA TYR A 36 3.80 -2.32 -5.94
C TYR A 36 3.71 -1.90 -7.41
N ILE A 37 3.02 -2.68 -8.25
CA ILE A 37 2.79 -2.33 -9.65
C ILE A 37 1.84 -1.14 -9.73
N ASP A 38 0.77 -1.13 -8.93
CA ASP A 38 -0.16 -0.02 -8.86
C ASP A 38 0.55 1.25 -8.43
N HIS A 39 1.41 1.18 -7.40
CA HIS A 39 2.25 2.28 -6.97
C HIS A 39 3.13 2.80 -8.11
N ASP A 40 3.89 1.92 -8.79
CA ASP A 40 4.67 2.26 -9.98
C ASP A 40 3.81 2.97 -11.05
N VAL A 41 2.62 2.44 -11.35
CA VAL A 41 1.73 2.99 -12.38
C VAL A 41 1.17 4.34 -11.96
N MET A 42 0.83 4.55 -10.70
CA MET A 42 0.31 5.84 -10.21
C MET A 42 1.33 6.98 -10.39
N HIS A 43 2.62 6.68 -10.29
CA HIS A 43 3.71 7.64 -10.55
C HIS A 43 4.04 7.82 -12.03
N GLY A 44 3.86 6.77 -12.84
CA GLY A 44 4.19 6.80 -14.27
C GLY A 44 3.04 7.23 -15.18
N ALA A 45 1.79 7.07 -14.74
CA ALA A 45 0.62 7.32 -15.56
C ALA A 45 0.35 8.82 -15.70
N THR A 46 0.68 9.37 -16.86
CA THR A 46 0.15 10.65 -17.34
C THR A 46 -1.37 10.54 -17.51
N PHE A 47 -2.12 11.34 -16.77
CA PHE A 47 -3.59 11.39 -16.83
C PHE A 47 -4.13 11.60 -18.26
N PRO A 48 -5.30 11.02 -18.64
CA PRO A 48 -6.10 9.98 -17.96
C PRO A 48 -5.85 8.55 -18.49
N VAL A 49 -6.02 7.55 -17.60
CA VAL A 49 -5.96 6.12 -17.95
C VAL A 49 -7.14 5.67 -18.83
N TYR A 50 -6.97 4.56 -19.56
CA TYR A 50 -8.04 3.98 -20.37
C TYR A 50 -9.26 3.59 -19.52
N GLU A 51 -10.46 3.60 -20.10
CA GLU A 51 -11.70 3.36 -19.34
C GLU A 51 -11.72 2.03 -18.59
N TRP A 52 -11.17 0.97 -19.18
CA TRP A 52 -11.08 -0.35 -18.55
C TRP A 52 -10.09 -0.37 -17.37
N GLN A 53 -9.04 0.46 -17.40
CA GLN A 53 -8.03 0.54 -16.32
C GLN A 53 -8.58 1.20 -15.07
N ARG A 54 -9.65 2.00 -15.18
CA ARG A 54 -10.28 2.67 -14.03
C ARG A 54 -10.83 1.67 -12.97
N PHE A 55 -11.04 0.43 -13.39
CA PHE A 55 -11.59 -0.65 -12.59
C PHE A 55 -10.53 -1.67 -12.13
N LEU A 56 -9.27 -1.49 -12.56
CA LEU A 56 -8.14 -2.34 -12.21
C LEU A 56 -7.21 -1.61 -11.26
N THR A 57 -7.75 -1.19 -10.13
CA THR A 57 -6.92 -0.81 -8.98
C THR A 57 -6.44 -2.11 -8.33
N HIS A 58 -7.08 -2.51 -7.25
CA HIS A 58 -6.69 -3.67 -6.45
C HIS A 58 -7.90 -4.61 -6.29
N PRO A 59 -8.31 -5.32 -7.38
CA PRO A 59 -9.45 -6.22 -7.31
C PRO A 59 -9.23 -7.28 -6.22
N PHE A 60 -10.28 -7.57 -5.45
CA PHE A 60 -10.27 -8.46 -4.29
C PHE A 60 -9.54 -7.94 -3.04
N ALA A 61 -9.00 -6.72 -3.02
CA ALA A 61 -8.43 -6.17 -1.77
C ALA A 61 -9.50 -5.90 -0.72
N ASP A 62 -10.70 -5.56 -1.17
CA ASP A 62 -11.86 -5.32 -0.31
C ASP A 62 -13.17 -5.61 -1.08
N PHE A 63 -14.28 -5.67 -0.36
CA PHE A 63 -15.64 -5.64 -0.92
C PHE A 63 -16.02 -4.24 -1.39
N PHE A 64 -15.49 -3.21 -0.73
CA PHE A 64 -15.65 -1.81 -1.10
C PHE A 64 -14.28 -1.17 -1.28
N SER A 65 -13.99 -0.66 -2.47
CA SER A 65 -12.68 -0.08 -2.78
C SER A 65 -12.78 1.25 -3.50
N LEU A 66 -11.67 1.98 -3.52
CA LEU A 66 -11.57 3.27 -4.18
C LEU A 66 -11.42 3.06 -5.70
N PRO A 67 -12.17 3.84 -6.53
CA PRO A 67 -11.92 3.87 -7.96
C PRO A 67 -10.56 4.51 -8.25
N TRP A 68 -9.98 4.22 -9.42
CA TRP A 68 -8.63 4.66 -9.81
C TRP A 68 -8.33 6.14 -9.53
N GLU A 69 -9.24 7.04 -9.89
CA GLU A 69 -9.01 8.48 -9.75
C GLU A 69 -8.97 8.91 -8.28
N GLU A 70 -9.77 8.29 -7.42
CA GLU A 70 -9.72 8.56 -5.98
C GLU A 70 -8.50 7.91 -5.35
N PHE A 71 -8.12 6.72 -5.81
CA PHE A 71 -6.90 6.06 -5.37
C PHE A 71 -5.65 6.90 -5.67
N VAL A 72 -5.56 7.47 -6.87
CA VAL A 72 -4.48 8.40 -7.24
C VAL A 72 -4.53 9.70 -6.41
N LEU A 73 -5.73 10.21 -6.12
CA LEU A 73 -5.86 11.40 -5.27
C LEU A 73 -5.40 11.13 -3.83
N GLU A 74 -5.76 9.97 -3.28
CA GLU A 74 -5.30 9.54 -1.96
C GLU A 74 -3.78 9.34 -1.93
N HIS A 75 -3.24 8.71 -2.97
CA HIS A 75 -1.79 8.59 -3.12
C HIS A 75 -1.09 9.96 -3.25
N ASN A 76 -1.64 10.91 -3.99
CA ASN A 76 -1.08 12.27 -4.06
C ASN A 76 -1.20 13.02 -2.72
N ARG A 77 -2.27 12.78 -1.97
CA ARG A 77 -2.45 13.31 -0.61
C ARG A 77 -1.39 12.74 0.33
N HIS A 78 -1.11 11.44 0.21
CA HIS A 78 -0.03 10.76 0.92
C HIS A 78 1.34 11.42 0.67
N HIS A 79 1.71 11.69 -0.59
CA HIS A 79 2.91 12.46 -0.93
C HIS A 79 2.92 13.91 -0.40
N ALA A 80 1.75 14.54 -0.29
CA ALA A 80 1.66 15.89 0.25
C ALA A 80 1.87 15.94 1.77
N SER A 81 1.57 14.85 2.48
CA SER A 81 1.72 14.72 3.94
C SER A 81 3.10 14.24 4.40
N THR A 82 4.08 14.06 3.50
CA THR A 82 5.39 13.47 3.81
C THR A 82 6.08 14.04 5.05
N VAL A 83 5.97 15.35 5.31
CA VAL A 83 6.58 15.95 6.50
C VAL A 83 5.98 15.40 7.79
N ASP A 84 4.65 15.28 7.86
CA ASP A 84 3.94 14.72 9.01
C ASP A 84 4.18 13.21 9.12
N LEU A 85 4.23 12.51 7.98
CA LEU A 85 4.49 11.07 7.91
C LEU A 85 5.86 10.66 8.43
N LEU A 86 6.90 11.43 8.10
CA LEU A 86 8.27 11.17 8.55
C LEU A 86 8.49 11.49 10.03
N ILE A 87 7.55 12.21 10.66
CA ILE A 87 7.58 12.58 12.09
C ILE A 87 6.62 11.69 12.91
N GLN A 88 5.49 11.28 12.34
CA GLN A 88 4.36 10.66 13.06
C GLN A 88 3.97 9.25 12.56
N GLY A 89 4.52 8.78 11.42
CA GLY A 89 4.12 7.53 10.74
C GLY A 89 2.91 7.72 9.80
N GLU A 90 2.65 6.78 8.88
CA GLU A 90 1.54 6.88 7.91
C GLU A 90 0.18 6.55 8.48
N PHE A 91 -0.30 7.46 9.30
CA PHE A 91 -1.57 8.12 9.12
C PHE A 91 -1.36 9.49 9.78
N GLY A 92 -1.48 10.58 9.02
CA GLY A 92 -1.93 11.86 9.58
C GLY A 92 -3.39 11.75 10.07
N TRP A 93 -3.69 10.70 10.84
CA TRP A 93 -4.55 10.84 11.99
C TRP A 93 -3.61 11.41 13.03
N ASP A 94 -3.75 12.70 13.28
CA ASP A 94 -3.31 13.18 14.57
C ASP A 94 -3.97 12.27 15.63
N PRO A 95 -3.20 11.55 16.48
CA PRO A 95 -3.79 10.82 17.59
C PRO A 95 -4.59 11.78 18.47
N GLU A 96 -4.21 13.06 18.49
CA GLU A 96 -5.00 14.14 19.06
C GLU A 96 -6.28 14.39 18.27
N GLU A 97 -6.42 14.25 16.94
CA GLU A 97 -7.73 14.38 16.27
C GLU A 97 -8.71 13.25 16.63
N PHE A 98 -8.29 11.97 16.77
CA PHE A 98 -9.22 10.94 17.27
C PHE A 98 -9.54 11.13 18.74
N HIS A 99 -8.53 11.48 19.55
CA HIS A 99 -8.72 11.72 20.98
C HIS A 99 -9.53 13.00 21.23
N TYR A 100 -9.36 14.06 20.45
CA TYR A 100 -10.17 15.29 20.47
C TYR A 100 -11.54 15.04 19.91
N ALA A 101 -11.71 14.23 18.87
CA ALA A 101 -13.03 13.91 18.33
C ALA A 101 -13.82 12.95 19.25
N LEU A 102 -13.13 12.07 20.02
CA LEU A 102 -13.70 11.31 21.13
C LEU A 102 -13.92 12.16 22.40
N GLN A 103 -13.07 13.16 22.69
CA GLN A 103 -13.29 14.13 23.77
C GLN A 103 -14.41 15.14 23.44
N GLN A 104 -14.60 15.47 22.16
CA GLN A 104 -15.69 16.32 21.63
C GLN A 104 -16.92 15.50 21.21
N TRP A 105 -16.91 14.18 21.44
CA TRP A 105 -18.05 13.32 21.18
C TRP A 105 -19.18 13.62 22.19
N ALA A 106 -20.16 14.41 21.77
CA ALA A 106 -21.37 14.69 22.54
C ALA A 106 -22.43 13.56 22.49
N GLY A 107 -22.02 12.33 22.14
CA GLY A 107 -22.93 11.20 21.96
C GLY A 107 -23.75 11.25 20.65
N PRO A 108 -24.72 10.33 20.47
CA PRO A 108 -25.56 10.20 19.27
C PRO A 108 -26.43 11.42 18.94
N TRP A 109 -26.49 12.40 19.84
CA TRP A 109 -27.35 13.58 19.78
C TRP A 109 -26.58 14.88 19.47
N GLY A 110 -25.25 14.79 19.31
CA GLY A 110 -24.43 15.93 18.91
C GLY A 110 -24.61 16.30 17.44
N SER A 111 -24.58 17.60 17.11
CA SER A 111 -24.78 18.14 15.75
C SER A 111 -23.78 17.67 14.68
N ASN A 112 -22.75 16.90 15.07
CA ASN A 112 -21.66 16.42 14.20
C ASN A 112 -21.61 14.88 14.05
N TRP A 113 -22.61 14.13 14.54
CA TRP A 113 -22.58 12.64 14.56
C TRP A 113 -22.35 12.00 13.18
N TYR A 114 -22.86 12.62 12.10
CA TYR A 114 -22.72 12.12 10.73
C TYR A 114 -21.29 12.16 10.20
N LYS A 115 -20.42 13.02 10.75
CA LYS A 115 -19.01 13.08 10.36
C LYS A 115 -18.31 11.76 10.69
N TYR A 116 -18.65 11.14 11.81
CA TYR A 116 -18.05 9.90 12.31
C TYR A 116 -18.46 8.63 11.55
N LEU A 117 -19.63 8.65 10.90
CA LEU A 117 -20.07 7.54 10.01
C LEU A 117 -19.51 7.67 8.58
N LEU A 118 -18.91 8.82 8.24
CA LEU A 118 -18.51 9.19 6.88
C LEU A 118 -17.02 9.58 6.75
N THR A 119 -16.23 9.47 7.81
CA THR A 119 -14.80 9.82 7.81
C THR A 119 -13.91 8.66 7.38
N VAL A 120 -13.98 8.31 6.09
CA VAL A 120 -12.83 8.11 5.18
C VAL A 120 -13.34 8.38 3.74
N PRO A 121 -12.59 9.11 2.90
CA PRO A 121 -12.67 10.54 2.66
C PRO A 121 -13.86 10.94 1.75
N PHE A 122 -14.80 11.75 2.23
CA PHE A 122 -15.98 12.15 1.44
C PHE A 122 -15.98 13.58 0.91
N ILE A 123 -15.03 14.47 1.21
CA ILE A 123 -15.12 15.86 0.71
C ILE A 123 -13.74 16.45 0.37
N PRO A 124 -13.47 16.65 -0.94
CA PRO A 124 -13.06 17.97 -1.38
C PRO A 124 -13.90 18.45 -2.58
N GLY A 125 -14.61 19.57 -2.39
CA GLY A 125 -15.35 20.28 -3.43
C GLY A 125 -16.81 20.55 -3.09
N SER A 126 -17.43 21.52 -3.78
CA SER A 126 -18.84 21.86 -3.62
C SER A 126 -19.71 20.60 -3.62
N MET A 127 -20.69 20.54 -2.71
CA MET A 127 -21.60 19.39 -2.52
C MET A 127 -22.16 18.87 -3.85
N LEU A 128 -22.43 19.78 -4.80
CA LEU A 128 -22.87 19.47 -6.15
C LEU A 128 -21.88 18.60 -6.94
N ARG A 129 -20.57 18.91 -6.91
CA ARG A 129 -19.54 18.12 -7.61
C ARG A 129 -19.40 16.73 -6.99
N PHE A 130 -19.56 16.62 -5.68
CA PHE A 130 -19.52 15.34 -4.99
C PHE A 130 -20.65 14.40 -5.48
N TRP A 131 -21.89 14.87 -5.44
CA TRP A 131 -23.05 14.07 -5.87
C TRP A 131 -23.09 13.80 -7.37
N SER A 132 -22.66 14.74 -8.21
CA SER A 132 -22.72 14.59 -9.68
C SER A 132 -21.53 13.81 -10.27
N LYS A 133 -20.34 13.87 -9.66
CA LYS A 133 -19.13 13.24 -10.19
C LYS A 133 -18.72 12.00 -9.42
N TRP A 134 -18.54 12.09 -8.10
CA TRP A 134 -17.91 11.05 -7.30
C TRP A 134 -18.86 9.90 -6.99
N VAL A 135 -20.09 10.20 -6.58
CA VAL A 135 -21.09 9.15 -6.23
C VAL A 135 -21.36 8.19 -7.40
N PRO A 136 -21.66 8.64 -8.64
CA PRO A 136 -21.91 7.72 -9.75
C PRO A 136 -20.69 6.86 -10.08
N ARG A 137 -19.47 7.38 -9.92
CA ARG A 137 -18.23 6.63 -10.15
C ARG A 137 -18.01 5.55 -9.10
N ARG A 138 -18.17 5.90 -7.82
CA ARG A 138 -18.10 4.93 -6.71
C ARG A 138 -19.14 3.83 -6.89
N ILE A 139 -20.37 4.16 -7.28
CA ILE A 139 -21.42 3.15 -7.55
C ILE A 139 -21.00 2.21 -8.68
N LYS A 140 -20.54 2.74 -9.83
CA LYS A 140 -20.09 1.91 -10.96
C LYS A 140 -18.92 1.00 -10.58
N HIS A 141 -17.92 1.55 -9.89
CA HIS A 141 -16.75 0.80 -9.43
C HIS A 141 -17.14 -0.30 -8.44
N ASN A 142 -17.91 0.02 -7.41
CA ASN A 142 -18.32 -0.96 -6.41
C ASN A 142 -19.30 -2.00 -7.01
N ALA A 143 -20.15 -1.65 -7.96
CA ALA A 143 -20.96 -2.64 -8.69
C ALA A 143 -20.08 -3.64 -9.47
N PHE A 144 -18.98 -3.17 -10.08
CA PHE A 144 -18.01 -4.04 -10.71
C PHE A 144 -17.27 -4.93 -9.70
N VAL A 145 -16.78 -4.37 -8.59
CA VAL A 145 -16.12 -5.15 -7.52
C VAL A 145 -17.06 -6.21 -6.93
N LEU A 146 -18.32 -5.84 -6.68
CA LEU A 146 -19.35 -6.76 -6.18
C LEU A 146 -19.67 -7.85 -7.20
N SER A 147 -19.65 -7.57 -8.51
CA SER A 147 -19.88 -8.61 -9.53
C SER A 147 -18.72 -9.61 -9.60
N LEU A 148 -17.47 -9.15 -9.41
CA LEU A 148 -16.31 -10.03 -9.25
C LEU A 148 -16.45 -10.92 -8.01
N TRP A 149 -16.85 -10.36 -6.86
CA TRP A 149 -17.10 -11.13 -5.65
C TRP A 149 -18.28 -12.11 -5.79
N ALA A 150 -19.34 -11.72 -6.48
CA ALA A 150 -20.45 -12.61 -6.81
C ALA A 150 -19.98 -13.78 -7.69
N PHE A 151 -19.10 -13.54 -8.66
CA PHE A 151 -18.50 -14.61 -9.45
C PHE A 151 -17.67 -15.57 -8.57
N VAL A 152 -16.85 -15.04 -7.66
CA VAL A 152 -16.10 -15.86 -6.69
C VAL A 152 -17.03 -16.68 -5.80
N TRP A 153 -18.14 -16.08 -5.33
CA TRP A 153 -19.16 -16.80 -4.56
C TRP A 153 -19.74 -17.97 -5.37
N LEU A 154 -20.12 -17.74 -6.63
CA LEU A 154 -20.68 -18.78 -7.51
C LEU A 154 -19.69 -19.89 -7.84
N LEU A 155 -18.39 -19.59 -7.93
CA LEU A 155 -17.35 -20.63 -8.03
C LEU A 155 -17.33 -21.53 -6.79
N GLY A 156 -17.72 -21.00 -5.63
CA GLY A 156 -17.85 -21.74 -4.38
C GLY A 156 -19.07 -22.66 -4.29
N THR A 157 -19.95 -22.67 -5.29
CA THR A 157 -21.24 -23.37 -5.26
C THR A 157 -21.26 -24.50 -6.28
N TYR A 158 -21.79 -24.23 -7.48
CA TYR A 158 -22.11 -25.22 -8.50
C TYR A 158 -20.90 -26.05 -8.93
N PRO A 159 -19.71 -25.48 -9.22
CA PRO A 159 -18.55 -26.27 -9.62
C PRO A 159 -18.02 -27.21 -8.53
N LEU A 160 -18.32 -26.92 -7.26
CA LEU A 160 -17.89 -27.71 -6.10
C LEU A 160 -19.02 -28.60 -5.54
N GLY A 161 -20.17 -28.67 -6.21
CA GLY A 161 -21.34 -29.43 -5.77
C GLY A 161 -22.00 -28.89 -4.49
N ARG A 162 -21.79 -27.61 -4.16
CA ARG A 162 -22.31 -26.98 -2.93
C ARG A 162 -23.55 -26.12 -3.20
N PRO A 163 -24.49 -26.02 -2.25
CA PRO A 163 -25.66 -25.14 -2.38
C PRO A 163 -25.25 -23.67 -2.43
N LEU A 164 -26.13 -22.81 -2.98
CA LEU A 164 -25.86 -21.36 -3.11
C LEU A 164 -25.54 -20.70 -1.76
N SER A 165 -26.17 -21.17 -0.68
CA SER A 165 -25.95 -20.71 0.70
C SER A 165 -24.54 -20.96 1.24
N GLU A 166 -23.74 -21.81 0.58
CA GLU A 166 -22.38 -22.17 1.02
C GLU A 166 -21.25 -21.54 0.19
N GLY A 167 -21.57 -20.75 -0.85
CA GLY A 167 -20.58 -20.09 -1.70
C GLY A 167 -19.61 -19.19 -0.93
N TRP A 168 -20.07 -18.62 0.19
CA TRP A 168 -19.24 -17.82 1.09
C TRP A 168 -17.99 -18.55 1.59
N ARG A 169 -18.00 -19.88 1.72
CA ARG A 169 -16.85 -20.64 2.25
C ARG A 169 -15.63 -20.48 1.34
N PHE A 170 -15.85 -20.62 0.03
CA PHE A 170 -14.81 -20.41 -0.97
C PHE A 170 -14.43 -18.94 -1.07
N MET A 171 -15.42 -18.05 -1.11
CA MET A 171 -15.21 -16.60 -1.13
C MET A 171 -14.37 -16.12 0.05
N PHE A 172 -14.64 -16.63 1.25
CA PHE A 172 -13.92 -16.33 2.48
C PHE A 172 -12.46 -16.76 2.37
N THR A 173 -12.16 -17.96 1.87
CA THR A 173 -10.78 -18.38 1.66
C THR A 173 -10.03 -17.47 0.68
N VAL A 174 -10.66 -17.11 -0.44
CA VAL A 174 -10.07 -16.17 -1.41
C VAL A 174 -9.83 -14.80 -0.77
N SER A 175 -10.81 -14.29 -0.02
CA SER A 175 -10.72 -13.01 0.69
C SER A 175 -9.64 -13.03 1.76
N PHE A 176 -9.52 -14.10 2.54
CA PHE A 176 -8.50 -14.25 3.56
C PHE A 176 -7.08 -14.13 2.98
N PHE A 177 -6.78 -14.87 1.91
CA PHE A 177 -5.46 -14.78 1.27
C PHE A 177 -5.24 -13.46 0.52
N ALA A 178 -6.30 -12.87 -0.07
CA ALA A 178 -6.21 -11.52 -0.61
C ALA A 178 -5.80 -10.52 0.48
N ARG A 179 -6.49 -10.55 1.63
CA ARG A 179 -6.23 -9.67 2.77
C ARG A 179 -4.83 -9.85 3.32
N ILE A 180 -4.33 -11.08 3.47
CA ILE A 180 -2.94 -11.31 3.87
C ILE A 180 -1.99 -10.54 2.94
N GLY A 181 -2.15 -10.68 1.63
CA GLY A 181 -1.26 -10.04 0.66
C GLY A 181 -1.40 -8.52 0.64
N TYR A 182 -2.61 -8.02 0.43
CA TYR A 182 -2.87 -6.58 0.35
C TYR A 182 -2.54 -5.87 1.66
N SER A 183 -2.98 -6.40 2.81
CA SER A 183 -2.65 -5.80 4.11
C SER A 183 -1.16 -5.85 4.41
N ALA A 184 -0.44 -6.91 4.03
CA ALA A 184 1.01 -6.94 4.17
C ALA A 184 1.66 -5.84 3.32
N ALA A 185 1.28 -5.71 2.05
CA ALA A 185 1.83 -4.65 1.19
C ALA A 185 1.56 -3.25 1.75
N TRP A 186 0.32 -2.99 2.17
CA TRP A 186 -0.03 -1.74 2.86
C TRP A 186 0.84 -1.55 4.10
N MET A 187 0.83 -2.46 5.07
CA MET A 187 1.64 -2.32 6.29
C MET A 187 3.12 -2.07 6.03
N PHE A 188 3.72 -2.73 5.03
CA PHE A 188 5.13 -2.57 4.72
C PHE A 188 5.44 -1.27 3.98
N ILE A 189 4.71 -0.94 2.91
CA ILE A 189 4.94 0.25 2.09
C ILE A 189 4.50 1.52 2.82
N THR A 190 3.40 1.44 3.57
CA THR A 190 2.84 2.63 4.20
C THR A 190 3.30 2.82 5.62
N ASN A 191 3.27 1.80 6.47
CA ASN A 191 3.51 2.04 7.89
C ASN A 191 4.97 1.80 8.27
N PHE A 192 5.51 0.66 7.84
CA PHE A 192 6.80 0.20 8.33
C PHE A 192 7.95 1.06 7.82
N THR A 193 7.95 1.41 6.53
CA THR A 193 9.02 2.23 5.94
C THR A 193 9.08 3.65 6.48
N HIS A 194 7.96 4.19 6.98
CA HIS A 194 7.91 5.52 7.60
C HIS A 194 8.18 5.52 9.11
N SER A 195 8.54 4.36 9.69
CA SER A 195 8.71 4.22 11.14
C SER A 195 10.12 4.59 11.64
N LEU A 196 10.24 5.02 12.90
CA LEU A 196 11.54 5.27 13.53
C LEU A 196 12.47 4.04 13.53
N PRO A 197 12.00 2.81 13.86
CA PRO A 197 12.84 1.62 13.79
C PRO A 197 13.38 1.34 12.38
N TRP A 198 12.58 1.59 11.34
CA TRP A 198 13.05 1.46 9.97
C TRP A 198 14.12 2.50 9.63
N ASN A 199 13.90 3.74 10.06
CA ASN A 199 14.88 4.81 9.89
C ASN A 199 16.21 4.53 10.60
N GLU A 200 16.17 3.91 11.78
CA GLU A 200 17.35 3.43 12.50
C GLU A 200 18.03 2.24 11.80
N PHE A 201 17.25 1.32 11.23
CA PHE A 201 17.76 0.21 10.42
C PHE A 201 18.50 0.71 9.17
N LEU A 202 17.89 1.63 8.42
CA LEU A 202 18.53 2.29 7.28
C LEU A 202 19.79 3.05 7.69
N ALA A 203 19.83 3.58 8.91
CA ALA A 203 20.98 4.33 9.40
C ALA A 203 22.25 3.51 9.60
N GLN A 204 22.11 2.18 9.64
CA GLN A 204 23.22 1.26 9.85
C GLN A 204 23.80 0.69 8.56
N ASP A 205 23.38 1.19 7.39
CA ASP A 205 23.73 0.60 6.09
C ASP A 205 23.39 -0.90 6.06
N PRO A 206 22.10 -1.24 5.85
CA PRO A 206 21.65 -2.62 5.94
C PRO A 206 22.23 -3.53 4.85
N GLY A 207 22.67 -2.98 3.71
CA GLY A 207 23.39 -3.76 2.70
C GLY A 207 24.71 -4.32 3.22
N ARG A 208 25.41 -3.54 4.05
CA ARG A 208 26.67 -3.94 4.69
C ARG A 208 26.46 -4.73 5.97
N THR A 209 25.54 -4.27 6.83
CA THR A 209 25.37 -4.82 8.18
C THR A 209 24.51 -6.10 8.17
N TRP A 210 23.55 -6.21 7.26
CA TRP A 210 22.60 -7.33 7.19
C TRP A 210 22.45 -7.89 5.77
N PRO A 211 23.54 -8.34 5.11
CA PRO A 211 23.53 -8.70 3.69
C PRO A 211 22.58 -9.86 3.36
N VAL A 212 22.43 -10.82 4.28
CA VAL A 212 21.49 -11.94 4.11
C VAL A 212 20.04 -11.44 4.14
N LEU A 213 19.68 -10.62 5.13
CA LEU A 213 18.35 -10.03 5.23
C LEU A 213 18.05 -9.17 4.00
N HIS A 214 19.00 -8.36 3.55
CA HIS A 214 18.87 -7.54 2.35
C HIS A 214 18.50 -8.37 1.11
N ASN A 215 19.19 -9.50 0.89
CA ASN A 215 18.91 -10.38 -0.25
C ASN A 215 17.58 -11.14 -0.10
N VAL A 216 17.25 -11.59 1.10
CA VAL A 216 15.97 -12.27 1.38
C VAL A 216 14.80 -11.32 1.12
N MET A 217 14.87 -10.09 1.62
CA MET A 217 13.83 -9.09 1.38
C MET A 217 13.71 -8.73 -0.10
N ALA A 218 14.83 -8.61 -0.82
CA ALA A 218 14.80 -8.43 -2.27
C ALA A 218 14.09 -9.59 -2.99
N MET A 219 14.28 -10.84 -2.56
CA MET A 219 13.57 -11.98 -3.13
C MET A 219 12.06 -11.92 -2.81
N VAL A 220 11.71 -11.69 -1.54
CA VAL A 220 10.32 -11.62 -1.06
C VAL A 220 9.54 -10.48 -1.70
N LEU A 221 10.21 -9.40 -2.10
CA LEU A 221 9.55 -8.27 -2.75
C LEU A 221 9.48 -8.40 -4.26
N GLY A 222 10.04 -9.44 -4.87
CA GLY A 222 10.04 -9.63 -6.33
C GLY A 222 11.19 -8.93 -7.06
N GLY A 223 12.28 -8.64 -6.35
CA GLY A 223 13.56 -8.22 -6.90
C GLY A 223 14.19 -7.02 -6.19
N LYS A 224 15.49 -6.82 -6.43
CA LYS A 224 16.29 -5.71 -5.85
C LYS A 224 15.74 -4.32 -6.21
N HIS A 225 15.08 -4.17 -7.36
CA HIS A 225 14.46 -2.90 -7.75
C HIS A 225 13.32 -2.49 -6.81
N ARG A 226 12.43 -3.43 -6.48
CA ARG A 226 11.34 -3.19 -5.52
C ARG A 226 11.86 -3.03 -4.10
N TRP A 227 12.98 -3.67 -3.79
CA TRP A 227 13.64 -3.45 -2.52
C TRP A 227 14.20 -2.04 -2.37
N ASN A 228 14.77 -1.44 -3.41
CA ASN A 228 15.17 -0.03 -3.38
C ASN A 228 13.97 0.90 -3.10
N GLU A 229 12.80 0.60 -3.66
CA GLU A 229 11.57 1.35 -3.37
C GLU A 229 11.26 1.36 -1.88
N MET A 230 11.36 0.20 -1.23
CA MET A 230 11.14 0.06 0.21
C MET A 230 12.25 0.74 1.03
N LEU A 231 13.52 0.53 0.68
CA LEU A 231 14.65 1.08 1.42
C LEU A 231 14.68 2.60 1.43
N PHE A 232 14.24 3.22 0.35
CA PHE A 232 14.37 4.66 0.14
C PHE A 232 13.00 5.30 -0.12
N HIS A 233 11.94 4.69 0.40
CA HIS A 233 10.59 5.18 0.23
C HIS A 233 10.45 6.63 0.71
N ASP A 234 11.09 6.98 1.83
CA ASP A 234 11.14 8.34 2.36
C ASP A 234 11.78 9.35 1.39
N VAL A 235 12.81 8.96 0.63
CA VAL A 235 13.44 9.81 -0.39
C VAL A 235 12.47 10.06 -1.53
N HIS A 236 11.76 9.00 -1.92
CA HIS A 236 10.72 9.05 -2.93
C HIS A 236 9.59 10.00 -2.50
N HIS A 237 9.12 9.89 -1.26
CA HIS A 237 8.12 10.76 -0.67
C HIS A 237 8.57 12.22 -0.51
N ALA A 238 9.83 12.45 -0.15
CA ALA A 238 10.35 13.81 0.01
C ALA A 238 10.46 14.55 -1.35
N PHE A 239 10.73 13.83 -2.43
CA PHE A 239 11.00 14.41 -3.74
C PHE A 239 10.32 13.67 -4.91
N PRO A 240 9.00 13.41 -4.85
CA PRO A 240 8.33 12.46 -5.75
C PRO A 240 8.44 12.88 -7.22
N ASN A 241 8.34 14.18 -7.50
CA ASN A 241 8.46 14.72 -8.86
C ASN A 241 9.90 14.67 -9.41
N ALA A 242 10.93 14.69 -8.55
CA ALA A 242 12.32 14.71 -8.97
C ALA A 242 12.86 13.28 -9.16
N VAL A 243 12.56 12.39 -8.21
CA VAL A 243 13.09 11.02 -8.21
C VAL A 243 12.15 10.03 -8.89
N GLY A 244 10.83 10.24 -8.81
CA GLY A 244 9.82 9.28 -9.24
C GLY A 244 9.95 7.95 -8.49
N THR A 245 9.32 6.89 -8.97
CA THR A 245 9.41 5.58 -8.33
C THR A 245 10.82 4.98 -8.49
N LEU A 246 11.48 4.68 -7.39
CA LEU A 246 12.83 4.12 -7.34
C LEU A 246 12.87 2.70 -7.91
N SER A 247 11.77 1.96 -7.76
CA SER A 247 11.55 0.67 -8.40
C SER A 247 11.63 0.77 -9.93
N GLN A 248 10.93 1.74 -10.54
CA GLN A 248 10.99 1.97 -11.99
C GLN A 248 12.35 2.47 -12.43
N ARG A 249 12.91 3.47 -11.72
CA ARG A 249 14.25 3.99 -12.00
C ARG A 249 15.29 2.88 -11.98
N GLY A 250 15.20 1.96 -11.02
CA GLY A 250 16.10 0.82 -10.90
C GLY A 250 16.03 -0.12 -12.10
N ARG A 251 14.83 -0.33 -12.67
CA ARG A 251 14.64 -1.15 -13.88
C ARG A 251 15.28 -0.49 -15.11
N PHE A 252 15.21 0.84 -15.24
CA PHE A 252 15.75 1.55 -16.42
C PHE A 252 17.24 1.89 -16.32
N HIS A 253 17.73 2.22 -15.13
CA HIS A 253 19.09 2.76 -14.93
C HIS A 253 20.03 1.82 -14.18
N GLY A 254 19.54 0.65 -13.76
CA GLY A 254 20.27 -0.31 -12.93
C GLY A 254 19.99 -0.11 -11.44
N TRP A 255 19.85 -1.22 -10.71
CA TRP A 255 19.48 -1.19 -9.29
C TRP A 255 20.55 -0.51 -8.43
N GLU A 256 21.82 -0.83 -8.65
CA GLU A 256 22.96 -0.36 -7.85
C GLU A 256 23.13 1.15 -7.99
N LYS A 257 23.05 1.66 -9.23
CA LYS A 257 23.14 3.09 -9.51
C LYS A 257 22.05 3.90 -8.79
N VAL A 258 20.83 3.39 -8.74
CA VAL A 258 19.71 4.07 -8.03
C VAL A 258 19.88 3.94 -6.52
N HIS A 259 20.35 2.79 -6.05
CA HIS A 259 20.66 2.56 -4.64
C HIS A 259 21.69 3.56 -4.13
N ASP A 260 22.82 3.69 -4.81
CA ASP A 260 23.92 4.56 -4.43
C ASP A 260 23.50 6.04 -4.46
N ALA A 261 22.74 6.44 -5.48
CA ALA A 261 22.22 7.80 -5.57
C ALA A 261 21.26 8.14 -4.40
N ALA A 262 20.34 7.22 -4.06
CA ALA A 262 19.41 7.43 -2.95
C ALA A 262 20.14 7.44 -1.59
N ALA A 263 21.11 6.54 -1.40
CA ALA A 263 21.97 6.53 -0.23
C ALA A 263 22.77 7.84 -0.11
N GLU A 264 23.26 8.39 -1.22
CA GLU A 264 23.95 9.69 -1.24
C GLU A 264 23.01 10.85 -0.88
N VAL A 265 21.76 10.84 -1.35
CA VAL A 265 20.76 11.85 -0.96
C VAL A 265 20.48 11.78 0.55
N LEU A 266 20.23 10.59 1.09
CA LEU A 266 20.04 10.40 2.54
C LEU A 266 21.27 10.84 3.34
N HIS A 267 22.48 10.60 2.82
CA HIS A 267 23.73 11.00 3.44
C HIS A 267 23.90 12.52 3.51
N ARG A 268 23.60 13.22 2.40
CA ARG A 268 23.64 14.70 2.33
C ARG A 268 22.57 15.33 3.20
N GLY A 269 21.50 14.59 3.44
CA GLY A 269 20.43 14.95 4.33
C GLY A 269 19.18 15.41 3.61
N LEU A 270 18.03 15.04 4.17
CA LEU A 270 16.72 15.47 3.70
C LEU A 270 16.31 16.80 4.33
N TRP A 271 16.82 17.08 5.53
CA TRP A 271 16.39 18.20 6.37
C TRP A 271 17.47 19.26 6.53
N LYS A 272 17.05 20.53 6.51
CA LYS A 272 17.90 21.68 6.87
C LYS A 272 17.71 22.04 8.34
N PRO A 273 18.78 22.42 9.07
CA PRO A 273 18.64 23.00 10.40
C PRO A 273 17.83 24.29 10.33
N ASN A 274 16.83 24.43 11.19
CA ASN A 274 15.96 25.60 11.29
C ASN A 274 16.05 26.31 12.65
N GLY A 275 16.90 25.82 13.56
CA GLY A 275 17.12 26.39 14.89
C GLY A 275 16.36 25.69 16.03
N ASP A 276 15.48 24.75 15.70
CA ASP A 276 14.74 23.94 16.68
C ASP A 276 15.62 22.83 17.29
N GLU A 277 15.11 22.20 18.36
CA GLU A 277 15.76 21.03 18.96
C GLU A 277 15.93 19.91 17.92
N GLU A 278 17.07 19.23 18.00
CA GLU A 278 17.38 18.17 17.05
C GLU A 278 16.42 16.97 17.22
N THR A 279 15.59 16.75 16.20
CA THR A 279 14.68 15.60 16.10
C THR A 279 15.46 14.29 16.02
N GLN A 280 14.81 13.17 16.38
CA GLN A 280 15.41 11.83 16.24
C GLN A 280 15.80 11.51 14.79
N MET A 281 15.04 12.03 13.82
CA MET A 281 15.34 11.90 12.40
C MET A 281 16.65 12.61 12.01
N GLN A 282 16.88 13.83 12.51
CA GLN A 282 18.13 14.56 12.28
C GLN A 282 19.34 13.85 12.93
N LYS A 283 19.19 13.29 14.13
CA LYS A 283 20.23 12.47 14.78
C LYS A 283 20.58 11.23 13.95
N THR A 284 19.56 10.56 13.43
CA THR A 284 19.68 9.36 12.60
C THR A 284 20.35 9.67 11.26
N GLN A 285 19.99 10.81 10.64
CA GLN A 285 20.64 11.34 9.44
C GLN A 285 22.13 11.61 9.69
N ARG A 286 22.47 12.27 10.80
CA ARG A 286 23.87 12.52 11.18
C ARG A 286 24.66 11.23 11.34
N LYS A 287 24.07 10.19 11.96
CA LYS A 287 24.68 8.87 12.10
C LYS A 287 24.98 8.23 10.73
N ARG A 288 24.02 8.27 9.78
CA ARG A 288 24.24 7.85 8.37
C ARG A 288 25.43 8.58 7.76
N SER A 289 25.48 9.90 7.95
CA SER A 289 26.55 10.73 7.39
C SER A 289 27.93 10.35 7.92
N LEU A 290 28.04 9.93 9.18
CA LEU A 290 29.30 9.47 9.77
C LEU A 290 29.72 8.09 9.24
N MET A 291 28.79 7.14 9.11
CA MET A 291 29.12 5.77 8.66
C MET A 291 29.65 5.73 7.22
N MET A 292 29.07 6.51 6.30
CA MET A 292 29.57 6.61 4.92
C MET A 292 30.97 7.22 4.83
N LYS A 293 31.35 8.11 5.75
CA LYS A 293 32.71 8.68 5.80
C LYS A 293 33.75 7.67 6.30
N GLN A 294 33.34 6.64 7.03
CA GLN A 294 34.22 5.58 7.53
C GLN A 294 34.43 4.43 6.52
N GLY A 295 33.62 4.39 5.45
CA GLY A 295 33.67 3.36 4.40
C GLY A 295 34.32 3.82 3.09
N LYS A 296 34.89 5.03 3.04
CA LYS A 296 35.81 5.50 2.00
C LYS A 296 37.23 5.50 2.55
#